data_AF-A0A5J4JJP9-F1
#
_entry.id   AF-A0A5J4JJP9-F1
#
_cell.length_a   1.000
_cell.length_b   1.000
_cell.length_c   1.000
_cell.angle_alpha   90.00
_cell.angle_beta   90.00
_cell.angle_gamma   90.00
#
_symmetry.space_group_name_H-M   'P 1'
#
loop_
_entity.id
_entity.type
_entity.pdbx_description
1 polymer ?
#
loop_
_entity_poly.entity_id
_entity_poly.type
_entity_poly.pdbx_seq_one_letter_code
_entity_poly.pdbx_strand_id
1 'polypeptide(L)' 'MLSGEFKDGIITAETQATDYPTTGSDFPEYEPRGCPRGASFSWYTYSPNRVKLNYLTSAAIFMNYGKRNGRKVHDPVTA' A
#
# COMPACT_ATOMS: atom_id res chain seq x y z
N MET A 1 8.22 12.96 -10.64
CA MET A 1 7.10 12.29 -9.93
C MET A 1 6.53 11.21 -10.85
N LEU A 2 5.74 10.22 -10.40
CA LEU A 2 5.06 9.30 -11.34
C LEU A 2 3.74 9.92 -11.80
N SER A 3 3.46 9.80 -13.09
CA SER A 3 2.19 10.15 -13.73
C SER A 3 1.33 8.90 -13.82
N GLY A 4 0.13 8.93 -13.22
CA GLY A 4 -0.81 7.82 -13.27
C GLY A 4 -1.70 7.89 -14.51
N GLU A 5 -1.84 6.77 -15.21
CA GLU A 5 -2.75 6.63 -16.35
C GLU A 5 -4.08 6.03 -15.91
N PHE A 6 -5.18 6.71 -16.23
CA PHE A 6 -6.52 6.32 -15.82
C PHE A 6 -7.35 5.86 -17.02
N LYS A 7 -8.09 4.77 -16.83
CA LYS A 7 -9.06 4.26 -17.79
C LYS A 7 -10.28 3.76 -17.04
N ASP A 8 -11.47 4.13 -17.49
CA ASP A 8 -12.75 3.71 -16.89
C ASP A 8 -12.82 3.97 -15.36
N GLY A 9 -12.17 5.03 -14.90
CA GLY A 9 -12.13 5.42 -13.48
C GLY A 9 -11.16 4.60 -12.60
N ILE A 10 -10.35 3.71 -13.19
CA ILE A 10 -9.32 2.94 -12.50
C ILE A 10 -7.91 3.35 -12.95
N ILE A 11 -6.93 3.18 -12.05
CA ILE A 11 -5.51 3.34 -12.36
C ILE A 11 -5.06 2.11 -13.16
N THR A 12 -4.37 2.32 -14.28
CA THR A 12 -3.98 1.22 -15.19
C THR A 12 -2.48 1.07 -15.38
N ALA A 13 -1.74 2.17 -15.35
CA ALA A 13 -0.30 2.18 -15.46
C ALA A 13 0.27 3.45 -14.81
N GLU A 14 1.59 3.48 -14.69
CA GLU A 14 2.34 4.67 -14.32
C GLU A 14 3.54 4.88 -15.25
N THR A 15 3.83 6.15 -15.54
CA THR A 15 5.02 6.57 -16.30
C THR A 15 5.77 7.65 -15.53
N GLN A 16 7.08 7.74 -15.73
CA GLN A 16 7.90 8.77 -15.13
C GLN A 16 7.59 10.13 -15.78
N ALA A 17 7.25 11.13 -14.96
CA ALA A 17 7.25 12.51 -15.41
C ALA A 17 8.69 13.01 -15.61
N THR A 18 8.87 13.87 -16.61
CA THR A 18 10.18 14.40 -17.02
C THR A 18 10.23 15.92 -16.95
N ASP A 19 9.75 16.46 -15.83
CA ASP A 19 9.53 17.87 -15.59
C ASP A 19 10.27 18.39 -14.35
N TYR A 20 11.35 17.74 -13.94
CA TYR A 20 12.25 18.30 -12.93
C TYR A 20 12.87 19.61 -13.45
N PRO A 21 13.11 20.60 -12.57
CA PRO A 21 13.88 21.78 -12.94
C PRO A 21 15.26 21.39 -13.45
N THR A 22 15.73 22.09 -14.49
CA THR A 22 17.06 21.83 -15.10
C THR A 22 18.18 21.94 -14.07
N THR A 23 19.17 21.05 -14.18
CA THR A 23 20.41 21.12 -13.39
C THR A 23 21.41 22.16 -13.91
N GLY A 24 21.11 22.83 -15.03
CA GLY A 24 22.04 23.73 -15.72
C GLY A 24 23.00 22.99 -16.66
N SER A 25 23.80 23.73 -17.43
CA SER A 25 24.66 23.17 -18.49
C SER A 25 25.78 22.24 -18.00
N ASP A 26 26.18 22.40 -16.74
CA ASP A 26 27.38 21.78 -16.20
C ASP A 26 27.11 20.38 -15.61
N PHE A 27 25.84 20.01 -15.50
CA PHE A 27 25.40 18.76 -14.88
C PHE A 27 24.33 18.07 -15.74
N PRO A 28 24.28 16.73 -15.71
CA PRO A 28 23.25 15.98 -16.39
C PRO A 28 21.89 16.14 -15.69
N GLU A 29 20.84 16.12 -16.49
CA GLU A 29 19.47 16.14 -15.98
C GLU A 29 19.15 14.87 -15.19
N TYR A 30 18.22 14.99 -14.23
CA TYR A 30 17.83 13.87 -13.38
C TYR A 30 16.88 12.89 -14.08
N GLU A 31 16.25 13.33 -15.16
CA GLU A 31 15.25 12.62 -15.93
C GLU A 31 15.75 11.28 -16.48
N PRO A 32 14.87 10.26 -16.55
CA PRO A 32 13.48 10.21 -16.06
C PRO A 32 13.35 9.73 -14.61
N ARG A 33 14.47 9.42 -13.93
CA ARG A 33 14.50 8.65 -12.67
C ARG A 33 13.68 7.34 -12.78
N GLY A 34 13.09 6.92 -11.67
CA GLY A 34 12.24 5.74 -11.56
C GLY A 34 13.02 4.45 -11.33
N CYS A 35 12.28 3.36 -11.11
CA CYS A 35 12.84 2.02 -10.94
C CYS A 35 11.79 0.96 -11.31
N PRO A 36 12.20 -0.29 -11.58
CA PRO A 36 11.26 -1.36 -11.94
C PRO A 36 10.16 -1.58 -10.90
N ARG A 37 10.47 -1.37 -9.61
CA ARG A 37 9.49 -1.46 -8.52
C ARG A 37 8.43 -0.35 -8.56
N GLY A 38 8.83 0.85 -8.96
CA GLY A 38 7.92 1.98 -9.10
C GLY A 38 7.00 1.84 -10.31
N ALA A 39 7.49 1.24 -11.39
CA ALA A 39 6.74 1.00 -12.62
C ALA A 39 5.71 -0.15 -12.53
N SER A 40 5.60 -0.80 -11.36
CA SER A 40 4.66 -1.88 -11.11
C SER A 40 3.75 -1.63 -9.90
N PHE A 41 3.72 -0.40 -9.39
CA PHE A 41 3.00 -0.07 -8.17
C PHE A 41 1.48 -0.15 -8.34
N SER A 42 0.97 0.26 -9.51
CA SER A 42 -0.44 0.20 -9.91
C SER A 42 -1.10 -1.17 -9.63
N TRP A 43 -0.34 -2.26 -9.73
CA TRP A 43 -0.80 -3.62 -9.41
C TRP A 43 -1.34 -3.76 -7.97
N TYR A 44 -0.70 -3.11 -6.99
CA TYR A 44 -1.11 -3.22 -5.57
C TYR A 44 -2.47 -2.59 -5.28
N THR A 45 -2.92 -1.64 -6.09
CA THR A 45 -4.22 -0.96 -5.89
C THR A 45 -5.39 -1.93 -6.01
N TYR A 46 -5.28 -2.95 -6.85
CA TYR A 46 -6.34 -3.92 -7.12
C TYR A 46 -5.94 -5.38 -6.86
N SER A 47 -4.70 -5.59 -6.41
CA SER A 47 -4.16 -6.90 -6.05
C SER A 47 -5.03 -7.64 -5.03
N PRO A 48 -5.13 -8.98 -5.12
CA PRO A 48 -5.78 -9.80 -4.09
C PRO A 48 -5.15 -9.64 -2.71
N ASN A 49 -3.90 -9.17 -2.63
CA ASN A 49 -3.17 -8.98 -1.38
C ASN A 49 -3.49 -7.64 -0.70
N ARG A 50 -4.33 -6.78 -1.31
CA ARG A 50 -4.69 -5.49 -0.71
C ARG A 50 -5.58 -5.70 0.52
N VAL A 51 -5.09 -5.25 1.67
CA VAL A 51 -5.87 -5.14 2.89
C VAL A 51 -6.96 -4.07 2.68
N LYS A 52 -8.22 -4.51 2.59
CA LYS A 52 -9.38 -3.60 2.38
C LYS A 52 -10.08 -3.22 3.68
N LEU A 53 -9.99 -4.08 4.69
CA LEU A 53 -10.68 -3.95 5.96
C LEU A 53 -9.71 -4.24 7.11
N ASN A 54 -10.10 -3.82 8.31
CA ASN A 54 -9.34 -4.12 9.52
C ASN A 54 -9.43 -5.62 9.82
N TYR A 55 -8.27 -6.27 9.93
CA TYR A 55 -8.19 -7.64 10.41
C TYR A 55 -8.09 -7.67 11.94
N LEU A 56 -8.90 -8.51 12.57
CA LEU A 56 -8.82 -8.84 13.98
C LEU A 56 -8.42 -10.30 14.09
N THR A 57 -7.56 -10.62 15.06
CA THR A 57 -7.21 -12.02 15.32
C THR A 57 -8.42 -12.74 15.89
N SER A 58 -8.59 -14.02 15.54
CA SER A 58 -9.67 -14.86 16.08
C SER A 58 -9.63 -14.90 17.62
N ALA A 59 -8.42 -14.90 18.20
CA ALA A 59 -8.23 -14.83 19.64
C ALA A 59 -8.78 -13.53 20.23
N ALA A 60 -8.49 -12.37 19.63
CA ALA A 60 -9.02 -11.08 20.10
C ALA A 60 -10.56 -11.05 20.01
N ILE A 61 -11.14 -11.59 18.93
CA ILE A 61 -12.60 -11.72 18.77
C ILE A 61 -13.19 -12.63 19.85
N PHE A 62 -12.60 -13.80 20.08
CA PHE A 62 -13.06 -14.78 21.06
C PHE A 62 -12.95 -14.26 22.50
N MET A 63 -11.85 -13.57 22.84
CA MET A 63 -11.67 -12.90 24.14
C MET A 63 -12.75 -11.86 24.37
N ASN A 64 -13.03 -11.00 23.37
CA ASN A 64 -14.05 -9.97 23.47
C ASN A 64 -15.44 -10.59 23.67
N TYR A 65 -15.77 -11.62 22.90
CA TYR A 65 -16.99 -12.39 23.06
C TYR A 65 -17.09 -13.05 24.44
N GLY A 66 -16.03 -13.73 24.91
CA GLY A 66 -16.00 -14.38 26.21
C GLY A 66 -16.17 -13.40 27.38
N LYS A 67 -15.47 -12.25 27.35
CA LYS A 67 -15.61 -11.19 28.36
C LYS A 67 -17.05 -10.65 28.43
N ARG A 68 -17.69 -10.42 27.27
CA ARG A 68 -19.10 -9.96 27.21
C ARG A 68 -20.09 -10.99 27.74
N ASN A 69 -19.77 -12.27 27.63
CA ASN A 69 -20.61 -13.38 28.10
C ASN A 69 -20.16 -13.95 29.46
N GLY A 70 -19.35 -13.22 30.23
CA GLY A 70 -18.95 -13.59 31.60
C GLY A 70 -18.01 -14.80 31.72
N ARG A 71 -17.35 -15.22 30.63
CA ARG A 71 -16.38 -16.34 30.65
C ARG A 71 -15.01 -15.84 31.11
N LYS A 72 -14.33 -16.59 31.97
CA LYS A 72 -12.90 -16.40 32.24
C LYS A 72 -12.13 -16.82 30.98
N VAL A 73 -11.45 -15.88 30.33
CA VAL A 73 -10.66 -16.14 29.12
C VAL A 73 -9.19 -15.86 29.40
N HIS A 74 -8.32 -16.81 29.07
CA HIS A 74 -6.87 -16.72 29.26
C HIS A 74 -6.24 -15.81 28.20
N ASP A 75 -5.29 -14.96 28.60
CA ASP A 75 -4.59 -14.08 27.66
C ASP A 75 -3.65 -14.92 26.76
N PRO A 76 -3.87 -14.93 25.42
CA PRO A 76 -3.03 -15.68 24.50
C PRO A 76 -1.62 -15.11 24.32
N VAL A 77 -1.33 -13.90 24.81
CA VAL A 77 0.00 -13.26 24.72
C VAL A 77 0.90 -13.66 25.88
N THR A 78 0.31 -14.02 27.03
CA THR A 78 1.05 -14.43 28.23
C THR A 78 1.09 -15.96 28.43
N ALA A 79 0.69 -16.73 27.42
CA ALA A 79 0.69 -18.19 27.42
C ALA A 79 2.06 -18.77 27.07
#